data_AF-A0A9E1RPN4-F1
#
_entry.id   AF-A0A9E1RPN4-F1
#
_cell.length_a   1.000
_cell.length_b   1.000
_cell.length_c   1.000
_cell.angle_alpha   90.00
_cell.angle_beta   90.00
_cell.angle_gamma   90.00
#
_symmetry.space_group_name_H-M   'P 1'
#
loop_
_entity.id
_entity.type
_entity.pdbx_description
1 polymer ?
#
loop_
_entity_poly.entity_id
_entity_poly.type
_entity_poly.pdbx_seq_one_letter_code
_entity_poly.pdbx_strand_id
1 'polypeptide(L)'
;MNIDVSSVDHALTTTRAVRLRLDLERAVDNQIIYDCIDVAEQAPSGGNQGSRRWVVVRDPKVKAQLAELYMATGGEFMIGARNKIAGTGHPQERVMNSAAYLAEHLAEVPAIVIPTIMGVHDGSGRPGLFDSVVQSVWSFCVALRARGLGTAWTTAILGKSDELREVLGVPETSTQIAMIPVAWYIGDDFKKAPRYPARDITFIDQYAHTWESGPSDPACLADGPGCVVEADIKAPIQQVWDLVTDINFGAQFSPEFVGARWADGVDGPALSAQFIGSNKHDAIGEWDVPCFINRYENLVEFGWVTSDADNPGARWCFELARIAGATRL
;
A
#
# COMPACT_ATOMS: atom_id res chain seq x y z
N MET A 1 9.78 7.85 -32.75
CA MET A 1 10.01 8.53 -31.45
C MET A 1 10.20 7.40 -30.46
N ASN A 2 11.42 7.18 -29.94
CA ASN A 2 11.70 6.04 -29.07
C ASN A 2 11.65 6.51 -27.62
N ILE A 3 10.74 5.93 -26.84
CA ILE A 3 10.68 6.15 -25.39
C ILE A 3 11.74 5.25 -24.74
N ASP A 4 12.61 5.82 -23.92
CA ASP A 4 13.54 5.03 -23.10
C ASP A 4 12.78 4.44 -21.90
N VAL A 5 12.38 3.18 -22.06
CA VAL A 5 11.64 2.42 -21.04
C VAL A 5 12.42 2.36 -19.73
N SER A 6 13.74 2.22 -19.77
CA SER A 6 14.56 2.03 -18.56
C SER A 6 14.56 3.28 -17.67
N SER A 7 14.61 4.46 -18.28
CA SER A 7 14.52 5.74 -17.57
C SER A 7 13.13 5.98 -16.98
N VAL A 8 12.07 5.64 -17.73
CA VAL A 8 10.67 5.76 -17.26
C VAL A 8 10.43 4.84 -16.06
N ASP A 9 10.82 3.56 -16.17
CA ASP A 9 10.70 2.58 -15.10
C ASP A 9 11.51 2.98 -13.87
N HIS A 10 12.73 3.49 -14.06
CA HIS A 10 13.55 3.96 -12.95
C HIS A 10 12.86 5.10 -12.20
N ALA A 11 12.32 6.11 -12.90
CA ALA A 11 11.62 7.22 -12.28
C ALA A 11 10.36 6.75 -11.54
N LEU A 12 9.52 5.92 -12.16
CA LEU A 12 8.29 5.42 -11.56
C LEU A 12 8.54 4.50 -10.35
N THR A 13 9.57 3.66 -10.41
CA THR A 13 9.84 2.68 -9.34
C THR A 13 10.66 3.24 -8.18
N THR A 14 11.32 4.39 -8.35
CA THR A 14 12.17 5.03 -7.32
C THR A 14 11.67 6.39 -6.84
N THR A 15 10.57 6.92 -7.39
CA THR A 15 9.89 8.08 -6.79
C THR A 15 9.26 7.65 -5.46
N ARG A 16 9.84 8.11 -4.34
CA ARG A 16 9.42 7.76 -2.97
C ARG A 16 9.02 9.02 -2.20
N ALA A 17 8.34 8.84 -1.07
CA ALA A 17 8.16 9.91 -0.11
C ALA A 17 9.53 10.29 0.50
N VAL A 18 10.03 11.46 0.13
CA VAL A 18 11.27 12.05 0.64
C VAL A 18 10.92 13.07 1.72
N ARG A 19 11.36 12.80 2.95
CA ARG A 19 11.05 13.63 4.13
C ARG A 19 12.30 14.06 4.88
N LEU A 20 13.21 13.11 5.13
CA LEU A 20 14.48 13.34 5.84
C LEU A 20 15.56 13.97 4.97
N ARG A 21 15.54 13.67 3.67
CA ARG A 21 16.61 14.04 2.72
C ARG A 21 16.21 15.21 1.83
N LEU A 22 15.53 16.19 2.41
CA LEU A 22 15.18 17.43 1.75
C LEU A 22 16.23 18.47 2.13
N ASP A 23 16.82 19.13 1.14
CA ASP A 23 17.67 20.30 1.33
C ASP A 23 16.77 21.52 1.60
N LEU A 24 16.67 21.89 2.87
CA LEU A 24 15.80 22.96 3.34
C LEU A 24 16.37 24.35 3.09
N GLU A 25 17.68 24.46 2.83
CA GLU A 25 18.39 25.73 2.66
C GLU A 25 18.45 26.15 1.19
N ARG A 26 18.49 25.19 0.26
CA ARG A 26 18.57 25.47 -1.16
C ARG A 26 17.22 25.86 -1.75
N ALA A 27 17.14 27.09 -2.26
CA ALA A 27 15.96 27.59 -2.95
C ALA A 27 15.58 26.73 -4.18
N VAL A 28 14.27 26.66 -4.43
CA VAL A 28 13.68 26.06 -5.64
C VAL A 28 13.13 27.18 -6.52
N ASP A 29 13.51 27.16 -7.80
CA ASP A 29 13.03 28.13 -8.79
C ASP A 29 11.57 27.84 -9.19
N ASN A 30 10.77 28.89 -9.37
CA ASN A 30 9.37 28.74 -9.78
C ASN A 30 9.24 28.13 -11.18
N GLN A 31 10.15 28.45 -12.10
CA GLN A 31 10.13 27.92 -13.45
C GLN A 31 10.26 26.40 -13.44
N ILE A 32 11.08 25.83 -12.55
CA ILE A 32 11.20 24.38 -12.43
C ILE A 32 9.87 23.76 -11.95
N ILE A 33 9.18 24.43 -11.02
CA ILE A 33 7.86 23.98 -10.54
C ILE A 33 6.83 24.07 -11.68
N TYR A 34 6.83 25.15 -12.45
CA TYR A 34 5.94 25.32 -13.60
C TYR A 34 6.19 24.27 -14.68
N ASP A 35 7.44 24.01 -15.04
CA ASP A 35 7.80 22.96 -16.00
C ASP A 35 7.35 21.57 -15.53
N CYS A 36 7.33 21.31 -14.22
CA CYS A 36 6.79 20.07 -13.66
C CYS A 36 5.27 20.03 -13.73
N ILE A 37 4.59 21.17 -13.49
CA ILE A 37 3.13 21.28 -13.60
C ILE A 37 2.69 21.11 -15.06
N ASP A 38 3.42 21.68 -16.03
CA ASP A 38 3.11 21.52 -17.46
C ASP A 38 3.17 20.05 -17.91
N VAL A 39 4.13 19.29 -17.39
CA VAL A 39 4.20 17.84 -17.58
C VAL A 39 3.03 17.13 -16.89
N ALA A 40 2.72 17.52 -15.65
CA ALA A 40 1.64 16.94 -14.85
C ALA A 40 0.27 17.12 -15.52
N GLU A 41 0.01 18.30 -16.09
CA GLU A 41 -1.25 18.65 -16.74
C GLU A 41 -1.51 17.89 -18.05
N GLN A 42 -0.54 17.12 -18.57
CA GLN A 42 -0.77 16.16 -19.65
C GLN A 42 -1.52 14.90 -19.19
N ALA A 43 -1.71 14.71 -17.87
CA ALA A 43 -2.52 13.62 -17.35
C ALA A 43 -3.98 13.71 -17.87
N PRO A 44 -4.64 12.56 -18.13
CA PRO A 44 -5.97 12.54 -18.70
C PRO A 44 -7.00 13.22 -17.78
N SER A 45 -7.95 13.93 -18.40
CA SER A 45 -9.04 14.64 -17.71
C SER A 45 -10.39 14.22 -18.26
N GLY A 46 -11.35 13.95 -17.37
CA GLY A 46 -12.74 13.67 -17.77
C GLY A 46 -13.29 14.83 -18.61
N GLY A 47 -13.76 14.53 -19.82
CA GLY A 47 -14.27 15.53 -20.76
C GLY A 47 -13.23 16.60 -21.19
N ASN A 48 -11.93 16.33 -21.02
CA ASN A 48 -10.81 17.25 -21.30
C ASN A 48 -10.97 18.63 -20.64
N GLN A 49 -11.51 18.67 -19.43
CA GLN A 49 -11.76 19.91 -18.69
C GLN A 49 -10.50 20.41 -17.98
N GLY A 50 -10.17 21.69 -18.13
CA GLY A 50 -9.09 22.37 -17.40
C GLY A 50 -9.50 22.78 -15.99
N SER A 51 -9.94 21.82 -15.18
CA SER A 51 -10.53 22.04 -13.84
C SER A 51 -9.52 22.11 -12.69
N ARG A 52 -8.28 21.71 -12.91
CA ARG A 52 -7.23 21.69 -11.89
C ARG A 52 -6.61 23.07 -11.70
N ARG A 53 -6.28 23.42 -10.46
CA ARG A 53 -5.50 24.61 -10.11
C ARG A 53 -4.40 24.21 -9.14
N TRP A 54 -3.31 24.98 -9.12
CA TRP A 54 -2.13 24.69 -8.31
C TRP A 54 -1.78 25.92 -7.50
N VAL A 55 -1.71 25.78 -6.18
CA VAL A 55 -1.26 26.87 -5.29
C VAL A 55 0.17 26.57 -4.88
N VAL A 56 1.12 27.41 -5.32
CA VAL A 56 2.53 27.31 -4.94
C VAL A 56 2.80 28.28 -3.79
N VAL A 57 3.05 27.75 -2.60
CA VAL A 57 3.28 28.48 -1.36
C VAL A 57 4.78 28.60 -1.10
N ARG A 58 5.28 29.83 -1.05
CA ARG A 58 6.69 30.15 -0.73
C ARG A 58 6.83 31.16 0.40
N ASP A 59 5.80 31.97 0.64
CA ASP A 59 5.79 32.98 1.69
C ASP A 59 6.02 32.32 3.07
N PRO A 60 7.03 32.74 3.84
CA PRO A 60 7.34 32.12 5.13
C PRO A 60 6.18 32.15 6.14
N LYS A 61 5.35 33.21 6.13
CA LYS A 61 4.21 33.33 7.05
C LYS A 61 3.11 32.34 6.66
N VAL A 62 2.81 32.24 5.37
CA VAL A 62 1.82 31.26 4.88
C VAL A 62 2.32 29.83 5.14
N LYS A 63 3.61 29.54 4.90
CA LYS A 63 4.20 28.23 5.25
C LYS A 63 4.12 27.92 6.74
N ALA A 64 4.33 28.89 7.62
CA ALA A 64 4.19 28.71 9.07
C ALA A 64 2.74 28.34 9.45
N GLN A 65 1.74 29.02 8.88
CA GLN A 65 0.32 28.69 9.11
C GLN A 65 -0.02 27.27 8.61
N LEU A 66 0.49 26.87 7.44
CA LEU A 66 0.33 25.51 6.93
C LEU A 66 0.97 24.47 7.86
N ALA A 67 2.14 24.78 8.43
CA ALA A 67 2.83 23.91 9.37
C ALA A 67 2.05 23.74 10.68
N GLU A 68 1.45 24.81 11.21
CA GLU A 68 0.57 24.74 12.38
C GLU A 68 -0.65 23.84 12.14
N LEU A 69 -1.33 24.02 11.00
CA LEU A 69 -2.47 23.17 10.62
C LEU A 69 -2.07 21.70 10.45
N TYR A 70 -0.92 21.45 9.82
CA TYR A 70 -0.39 20.09 9.65
C TYR A 70 -0.02 19.44 10.98
N MET A 71 0.58 20.21 11.89
CA MET A 71 0.95 19.75 13.22
C MET A 71 -0.29 19.32 14.00
N ALA A 72 -1.33 20.16 14.02
CA ALA A 72 -2.57 19.93 14.75
C ALA A 72 -3.41 18.76 14.21
N THR A 73 -3.30 18.43 12.92
CA THR A 73 -4.08 17.35 12.29
C THR A 73 -3.42 15.99 12.36
N GLY A 74 -2.10 15.94 12.18
CA GLY A 74 -1.37 14.67 12.11
C GLY A 74 0.03 14.70 12.69
N GLY A 75 0.69 15.86 12.76
CA GLY A 75 2.07 15.97 13.23
C GLY A 75 2.26 15.47 14.67
N GLU A 76 1.40 15.87 15.61
CA GLU A 76 1.47 15.41 17.00
C GLU A 76 1.38 13.88 17.13
N PHE A 77 0.48 13.26 16.36
CA PHE A 77 0.36 11.81 16.29
C PHE A 77 1.63 11.17 15.72
N MET A 78 2.19 11.71 14.64
CA MET A 78 3.40 11.17 14.01
C MET A 78 4.61 11.24 14.97
N ILE A 79 4.76 12.35 15.69
CA ILE A 79 5.80 12.55 16.70
C ILE A 79 5.60 11.57 17.86
N GLY A 80 4.38 11.47 18.41
CA GLY A 80 4.07 10.54 19.48
C GLY A 80 4.29 9.07 19.08
N ALA A 81 3.90 8.70 17.85
CA ALA A 81 4.11 7.36 17.31
C ALA A 81 5.61 7.06 17.14
N ARG A 82 6.40 7.99 16.57
CA ARG A 82 7.87 7.87 16.50
C ARG A 82 8.45 7.62 17.90
N ASN A 83 8.12 8.47 18.87
CA ASN A 83 8.72 8.42 20.21
C ASN A 83 8.41 7.10 20.94
N LYS A 84 7.25 6.49 20.70
CA LYS A 84 6.89 5.19 21.28
C LYS A 84 7.68 4.01 20.72
N ILE A 85 8.09 4.08 19.45
CA ILE A 85 8.70 2.93 18.74
C ILE A 85 10.19 3.13 18.44
N ALA A 86 10.75 4.32 18.68
CA ALA A 86 12.16 4.60 18.45
C ALA A 86 13.07 3.67 19.26
N GLY A 87 14.04 3.05 18.59
CA GLY A 87 14.99 2.10 19.19
C GLY A 87 14.40 0.72 19.49
N THR A 88 13.13 0.45 19.14
CA THR A 88 12.50 -0.84 19.42
C THR A 88 12.72 -1.88 18.31
N GLY A 89 13.19 -1.45 17.13
CA GLY A 89 13.29 -2.33 15.95
C GLY A 89 11.93 -2.56 15.25
N HIS A 90 10.90 -1.80 15.63
CA HIS A 90 9.56 -1.94 15.05
C HIS A 90 9.60 -1.69 13.53
N PRO A 91 8.88 -2.48 12.69
CA PRO A 91 8.95 -2.35 11.24
C PRO A 91 8.61 -0.95 10.68
N GLN A 92 7.76 -0.20 11.39
CA GLN A 92 7.37 1.16 10.99
C GLN A 92 8.27 2.27 11.55
N GLU A 93 9.32 1.95 12.31
CA GLU A 93 10.17 2.93 12.99
C GLU A 93 10.74 3.97 12.01
N ARG A 94 11.30 3.52 10.87
CA ARG A 94 11.84 4.41 9.84
C ARG A 94 10.77 5.32 9.23
N VAL A 95 9.57 4.79 9.01
CA VAL A 95 8.47 5.55 8.40
C VAL A 95 7.99 6.63 9.36
N MET A 96 7.75 6.29 10.63
CA MET A 96 7.30 7.23 11.64
C MET A 96 8.36 8.31 11.92
N ASN A 97 9.64 7.92 11.98
CA ASN A 97 10.72 8.89 12.12
C ASN A 97 10.72 9.92 10.98
N SER A 98 10.62 9.44 9.74
CA SER A 98 10.58 10.34 8.56
C SER A 98 9.34 11.24 8.55
N ALA A 99 8.20 10.74 9.01
CA ALA A 99 6.94 11.49 9.03
C ALA A 99 6.98 12.61 10.07
N ALA A 100 7.44 12.28 11.29
CA ALA A 100 7.63 13.26 12.37
C ALA A 100 8.62 14.37 11.97
N TYR A 101 9.74 14.01 11.34
CA TYR A 101 10.71 15.00 10.87
C TYR A 101 10.10 16.01 9.90
N LEU A 102 9.33 15.55 8.90
CA LEU A 102 8.64 16.48 7.99
C LEU A 102 7.66 17.38 8.76
N ALA A 103 6.92 16.83 9.73
CA ALA A 103 6.00 17.63 10.54
C ALA A 103 6.72 18.74 11.33
N GLU A 104 7.87 18.42 11.92
CA GLU A 104 8.71 19.35 12.69
C GLU A 104 9.32 20.45 11.79
N HIS A 105 9.67 20.12 10.54
CA HIS A 105 10.41 21.01 9.63
C HIS A 105 9.58 21.55 8.44
N LEU A 106 8.25 21.37 8.45
CA LEU A 106 7.42 21.69 7.28
C LEU A 106 7.52 23.16 6.84
N ALA A 107 7.58 24.09 7.80
CA ALA A 107 7.68 25.52 7.51
C ALA A 107 9.01 25.90 6.81
N GLU A 108 10.05 25.10 7.00
CA GLU A 108 11.39 25.33 6.45
C GLU A 108 11.48 24.92 4.98
N VAL A 109 10.61 24.01 4.50
CA VAL A 109 10.63 23.51 3.11
C VAL A 109 10.58 24.67 2.10
N PRO A 110 11.45 24.71 1.06
CA PRO A 110 11.58 25.84 0.14
C PRO A 110 10.28 26.23 -0.60
N ALA A 111 9.46 25.24 -0.95
CA ALA A 111 8.13 25.47 -1.51
C ALA A 111 7.15 24.36 -1.08
N ILE A 112 5.87 24.71 -0.92
CA ILE A 112 4.79 23.75 -0.70
C ILE A 112 3.77 23.94 -1.81
N VAL A 113 3.40 22.88 -2.52
CA VAL A 113 2.42 22.91 -3.60
C VAL A 113 1.14 22.23 -3.17
N ILE A 114 0.01 22.94 -3.30
CA ILE A 114 -1.34 22.44 -2.99
C ILE A 114 -2.12 22.34 -4.30
N PRO A 115 -2.26 21.14 -4.88
CA PRO A 115 -3.19 20.91 -5.98
C PRO A 115 -4.63 21.04 -5.49
N THR A 116 -5.44 21.74 -6.27
CA THR A 116 -6.87 21.89 -6.07
C THR A 116 -7.64 21.56 -7.34
N ILE A 117 -8.92 21.31 -7.20
CA ILE A 117 -9.82 21.08 -8.32
C ILE A 117 -11.09 21.89 -8.14
N MET A 118 -11.56 22.49 -9.23
CA MET A 118 -12.86 23.16 -9.28
C MET A 118 -13.96 22.13 -9.13
N GLY A 119 -14.65 22.13 -7.99
CA GLY A 119 -15.66 21.16 -7.59
C GLY A 119 -15.56 20.86 -6.10
N VAL A 120 -16.68 20.47 -5.48
CA VAL A 120 -16.75 20.05 -4.08
C VAL A 120 -16.97 18.54 -4.01
N HIS A 121 -16.16 17.84 -3.21
CA HIS A 121 -16.31 16.41 -3.02
C HIS A 121 -17.55 16.15 -2.17
N ASP A 122 -18.60 15.58 -2.76
CA ASP A 122 -19.89 15.36 -2.09
C ASP A 122 -19.93 14.07 -1.25
N GLY A 123 -18.85 13.28 -1.25
CA GLY A 123 -18.80 12.02 -0.52
C GLY A 123 -19.71 10.94 -1.10
N SER A 124 -20.28 11.15 -2.29
CA SER A 124 -21.27 10.25 -2.89
C SER A 124 -20.69 8.92 -3.37
N GLY A 125 -19.35 8.78 -3.38
CA GLY A 125 -18.66 7.62 -3.94
C GLY A 125 -18.76 7.48 -5.45
N ARG A 126 -19.29 8.50 -6.15
CA ARG A 126 -19.36 8.51 -7.62
C ARG A 126 -17.96 8.78 -8.20
N PRO A 127 -17.42 7.90 -9.05
CA PRO A 127 -16.19 8.19 -9.79
C PRO A 127 -16.38 9.46 -10.62
N GLY A 128 -15.35 10.30 -10.70
CA GLY A 128 -15.51 11.57 -11.40
C GLY A 128 -14.32 12.52 -11.34
N LEU A 129 -14.64 13.80 -11.26
CA LEU A 129 -13.72 14.94 -11.38
C LEU A 129 -12.44 14.78 -10.52
N PHE A 130 -12.60 14.31 -9.28
CA PHE A 130 -11.54 14.15 -8.29
C PHE A 130 -10.52 13.06 -8.62
N ASP A 131 -10.90 12.03 -9.38
CA ASP A 131 -9.97 10.94 -9.73
C ASP A 131 -8.92 11.39 -10.76
N SER A 132 -9.26 12.40 -11.57
CA SER A 132 -8.36 12.93 -12.62
C SER A 132 -7.20 13.76 -12.07
N VAL A 133 -7.38 14.43 -10.93
CA VAL A 133 -6.31 15.24 -10.31
C VAL A 133 -5.28 14.38 -9.62
N VAL A 134 -5.65 13.20 -9.10
CA VAL A 134 -4.69 12.30 -8.46
C VAL A 134 -3.58 11.88 -9.43
N GLN A 135 -3.94 11.56 -10.68
CA GLN A 135 -2.99 11.18 -11.72
C GLN A 135 -2.04 12.33 -12.07
N SER A 136 -2.57 13.55 -12.22
CA SER A 136 -1.77 14.75 -12.48
C SER A 136 -0.77 15.03 -11.36
N VAL A 137 -1.20 14.94 -10.10
CA VAL A 137 -0.30 15.17 -8.95
C VAL A 137 0.75 14.07 -8.81
N TRP A 138 0.44 12.83 -9.19
CA TRP A 138 1.47 11.78 -9.26
C TRP A 138 2.50 12.07 -10.37
N SER A 139 2.04 12.48 -11.56
CA SER A 139 2.93 12.93 -12.64
C SER A 139 3.82 14.10 -12.21
N PHE A 140 3.29 15.05 -11.42
CA PHE A 140 4.08 16.12 -10.81
C PHE A 140 5.19 15.58 -9.91
N CYS A 141 4.89 14.60 -9.05
CA CYS A 141 5.90 13.97 -8.18
C CYS A 141 7.02 13.29 -8.98
N VAL A 142 6.68 12.60 -10.07
CA VAL A 142 7.66 11.95 -10.96
C VAL A 142 8.48 12.99 -11.74
N ALA A 143 7.84 14.07 -12.20
CA ALA A 143 8.50 15.18 -12.88
C ALA A 143 9.52 15.91 -11.98
N LEU A 144 9.19 16.07 -10.69
CA LEU A 144 10.12 16.56 -9.67
C LEU A 144 11.30 15.59 -9.50
N ARG A 145 11.03 14.29 -9.34
CA ARG A 145 12.08 13.26 -9.17
C ARG A 145 13.09 13.26 -10.32
N ALA A 146 12.60 13.41 -11.54
CA ALA A 146 13.42 13.46 -12.76
C ALA A 146 14.34 14.70 -12.82
N ARG A 147 14.02 15.76 -12.06
CA ARG A 147 14.78 17.03 -12.03
C ARG A 147 15.63 17.22 -10.77
N GLY A 148 15.75 16.19 -9.92
CA GLY A 148 16.56 16.28 -8.70
C GLY A 148 15.81 16.78 -7.46
N LEU A 149 14.48 16.89 -7.54
CA LEU A 149 13.64 17.37 -6.44
C LEU A 149 12.98 16.19 -5.71
N GLY A 150 12.97 16.27 -4.39
CA GLY A 150 12.27 15.35 -3.50
C GLY A 150 10.94 15.92 -3.05
N THR A 151 9.98 15.02 -2.81
CA THR A 151 8.68 15.38 -2.23
C THR A 151 8.07 14.23 -1.45
N ALA A 152 7.02 14.49 -0.68
CA ALA A 152 6.20 13.48 -0.06
C ALA A 152 4.73 13.85 -0.21
N TRP A 153 3.97 13.04 -0.95
CA TRP A 153 2.51 13.17 -0.97
C TRP A 153 1.97 13.01 0.45
N THR A 154 1.28 14.03 0.95
CA THR A 154 0.62 14.00 2.26
C THR A 154 -0.77 14.62 2.20
N THR A 155 -1.68 14.05 3.00
CA THR A 155 -3.09 14.45 3.07
C THR A 155 -3.52 14.83 4.48
N ALA A 156 -2.65 14.72 5.50
CA ALA A 156 -3.07 14.96 6.89
C ALA A 156 -3.64 16.38 7.11
N ILE A 157 -3.06 17.40 6.47
CA ILE A 157 -3.55 18.78 6.53
C ILE A 157 -5.01 18.93 6.05
N LEU A 158 -5.50 18.02 5.21
CA LEU A 158 -6.87 18.06 4.69
C LEU A 158 -7.92 17.75 5.76
N GLY A 159 -7.53 17.23 6.94
CA GLY A 159 -8.40 17.18 8.12
C GLY A 159 -8.81 18.57 8.65
N LYS A 160 -8.18 19.63 8.13
CA LYS A 160 -8.46 21.05 8.36
C LYS A 160 -8.65 21.80 7.04
N SER A 161 -9.39 21.19 6.11
CA SER A 161 -9.57 21.71 4.75
C SER A 161 -10.19 23.11 4.71
N ASP A 162 -11.06 23.45 5.66
CA ASP A 162 -11.73 24.75 5.71
C ASP A 162 -10.76 25.85 6.16
N GLU A 163 -9.98 25.61 7.22
CA GLU A 163 -8.93 26.54 7.65
C GLU A 163 -7.82 26.66 6.60
N LEU A 164 -7.44 25.56 5.94
CA LEU A 164 -6.50 25.58 4.82
C LEU A 164 -7.05 26.41 3.65
N ARG A 165 -8.35 26.31 3.37
CA ARG A 165 -9.03 27.11 2.34
C ARG A 165 -8.89 28.59 2.62
N GLU A 166 -9.18 29.00 3.84
CA GLU A 166 -9.09 30.39 4.29
C GLU A 166 -7.67 30.94 4.16
N VAL A 167 -6.67 30.20 4.66
CA VAL A 167 -5.25 30.60 4.59
C VAL A 167 -4.79 30.81 3.13
N LEU A 168 -5.23 29.93 2.22
CA LEU A 168 -4.81 29.97 0.81
C LEU A 168 -5.70 30.82 -0.09
N GLY A 169 -6.84 31.33 0.41
CA GLY A 169 -7.84 32.02 -0.40
C GLY A 169 -8.45 31.13 -1.49
N VAL A 170 -8.55 29.81 -1.25
CA VAL A 170 -9.17 28.88 -2.21
C VAL A 170 -10.68 29.10 -2.22
N PRO A 171 -11.37 29.16 -3.38
CA PRO A 171 -12.83 29.32 -3.41
C PRO A 171 -13.56 28.14 -2.76
N GLU A 172 -14.73 28.38 -2.16
CA GLU A 172 -15.60 27.31 -1.63
C GLU A 172 -16.03 26.31 -2.69
N THR A 173 -16.06 26.73 -3.94
CA THR A 173 -16.35 25.88 -5.11
C THR A 173 -15.16 25.02 -5.53
N SER A 174 -14.07 24.97 -4.74
CA SER A 174 -12.87 24.20 -5.04
C SER A 174 -12.39 23.40 -3.82
N THR A 175 -11.79 22.24 -4.10
CA THR A 175 -11.31 21.29 -3.09
C THR A 175 -9.81 21.11 -3.18
N GLN A 176 -9.12 21.08 -2.04
CA GLN A 176 -7.69 20.74 -1.94
C GLN A 176 -7.50 19.21 -1.94
N ILE A 177 -6.48 18.72 -2.64
CA ILE A 177 -6.35 17.28 -2.94
C ILE A 177 -5.18 16.64 -2.19
N ALA A 178 -4.10 17.39 -2.02
CA ALA A 178 -2.90 16.96 -1.33
C ALA A 178 -2.08 18.17 -0.90
N MET A 179 -1.05 17.92 -0.10
CA MET A 179 0.04 18.85 0.14
C MET A 179 1.35 18.20 -0.28
N ILE A 180 2.12 18.91 -1.11
CA ILE A 180 3.33 18.43 -1.76
C ILE A 180 4.50 19.36 -1.37
N PRO A 181 5.28 19.05 -0.32
CA PRO A 181 6.50 19.78 -0.01
C PRO A 181 7.54 19.55 -1.10
N VAL A 182 8.21 20.60 -1.58
CA VAL A 182 9.17 20.54 -2.69
C VAL A 182 10.50 21.13 -2.25
N ALA A 183 11.54 20.30 -2.34
CA ALA A 183 12.92 20.69 -2.08
C ALA A 183 13.87 19.89 -2.96
N TRP A 184 15.12 20.32 -3.09
CA TRP A 184 16.16 19.46 -3.65
C TRP A 184 16.37 18.27 -2.72
N TYR A 185 16.59 17.06 -3.27
CA TYR A 185 16.94 15.94 -2.40
C TYR A 185 18.45 15.86 -2.15
N ILE A 186 18.82 15.29 -1.02
CA ILE A 186 20.22 14.99 -0.66
C ILE A 186 20.47 13.48 -0.87
N GLY A 187 21.51 13.15 -1.61
CA GLY A 187 21.88 11.76 -1.97
C GLY A 187 20.98 11.14 -3.06
N ASP A 188 21.48 10.12 -3.74
CA ASP A 188 20.88 9.55 -4.97
C ASP A 188 20.46 8.07 -4.85
N ASP A 189 20.52 7.49 -3.65
CA ASP A 189 20.32 6.07 -3.36
C ASP A 189 18.85 5.60 -3.25
N PHE A 190 17.94 6.17 -4.04
CA PHE A 190 16.52 5.81 -3.98
C PHE A 190 16.26 4.36 -4.41
N LYS A 191 15.57 3.61 -3.56
CA LYS A 191 15.28 2.17 -3.78
C LYS A 191 13.80 1.92 -4.06
N LYS A 192 13.55 0.86 -4.83
CA LYS A 192 12.21 0.31 -5.04
C LYS A 192 11.52 0.03 -3.71
N ALA A 193 10.20 0.27 -3.65
CA ALA A 193 9.41 -0.15 -2.51
C ALA A 193 9.17 -1.66 -2.58
N PRO A 194 9.11 -2.37 -1.44
CA PRO A 194 8.55 -3.72 -1.44
C PRO A 194 7.07 -3.62 -1.88
N ARG A 195 6.73 -4.41 -2.89
CA ARG A 195 5.40 -4.52 -3.51
C ARG A 195 5.16 -5.99 -3.79
N TYR A 196 3.91 -6.43 -3.68
CA TYR A 196 3.55 -7.76 -4.15
C TYR A 196 3.86 -7.87 -5.65
N PRO A 197 4.46 -9.00 -6.10
CA PRO A 197 4.52 -9.35 -7.51
C PRO A 197 3.16 -9.22 -8.17
N ALA A 198 3.12 -8.78 -9.44
CA ALA A 198 1.86 -8.64 -10.17
C ALA A 198 1.05 -9.95 -10.21
N ARG A 199 1.74 -11.09 -10.23
CA ARG A 199 1.15 -12.43 -10.23
C ARG A 199 0.30 -12.74 -8.99
N ASP A 200 0.63 -12.15 -7.85
CA ASP A 200 -0.01 -12.44 -6.58
C ASP A 200 -1.27 -11.57 -6.36
N ILE A 201 -1.44 -10.50 -7.15
CA ILE A 201 -2.51 -9.51 -7.00
C ILE A 201 -3.31 -9.26 -8.29
N THR A 202 -3.18 -10.14 -9.28
CA THR A 202 -3.90 -10.04 -10.56
C THR A 202 -4.76 -11.27 -10.77
N PHE A 203 -6.00 -11.04 -11.20
CA PHE A 203 -6.95 -12.10 -11.56
C PHE A 203 -7.39 -11.90 -13.01
N ILE A 204 -7.46 -12.99 -13.79
CA ILE A 204 -7.88 -12.92 -15.19
C ILE A 204 -9.39 -13.17 -15.27
N ASP A 205 -10.08 -12.28 -15.97
CA ASP A 205 -11.53 -12.24 -16.22
C ASP A 205 -12.43 -12.09 -14.97
N GLN A 206 -12.11 -12.74 -13.86
CA GLN A 206 -12.92 -12.76 -12.64
C GLN A 206 -12.03 -12.61 -11.40
N TYR A 207 -12.48 -11.78 -10.44
CA TYR A 207 -11.78 -11.60 -9.17
C TYR A 207 -11.58 -12.95 -8.48
N ALA A 208 -10.47 -13.08 -7.75
CA ALA A 208 -10.13 -14.26 -6.98
C ALA A 208 -9.84 -15.55 -7.78
N HIS A 209 -9.93 -15.56 -9.12
CA HIS A 209 -9.46 -16.70 -9.92
C HIS A 209 -7.95 -16.64 -10.12
N THR A 210 -7.25 -17.69 -9.72
CA THR A 210 -5.78 -17.78 -9.74
C THR A 210 -5.28 -19.09 -10.34
N TRP A 211 -3.98 -19.17 -10.62
CA TRP A 211 -3.31 -20.32 -11.20
C TRP A 211 -1.94 -20.52 -10.54
N GLU A 212 -1.60 -21.78 -10.23
CA GLU A 212 -0.28 -22.14 -9.70
C GLU A 212 0.85 -21.79 -10.69
N SER A 213 0.72 -22.17 -11.95
CA SER A 213 1.61 -21.82 -13.07
C SER A 213 0.81 -21.14 -14.19
N GLY A 214 1.43 -20.29 -15.02
CA GLY A 214 0.70 -19.57 -16.07
C GLY A 214 -0.08 -18.33 -15.56
N PRO A 215 -1.28 -18.04 -16.12
CA PRO A 215 -2.07 -18.92 -16.97
C PRO A 215 -1.56 -19.01 -18.41
N SER A 216 -1.60 -20.21 -18.97
CA SER A 216 -1.37 -20.48 -20.39
C SER A 216 -2.51 -19.94 -21.24
N ASP A 217 -2.23 -19.68 -22.53
CA ASP A 217 -3.24 -19.34 -23.53
C ASP A 217 -3.20 -20.39 -24.67
N PRO A 218 -4.22 -21.27 -24.79
CA PRO A 218 -5.45 -21.34 -24.00
C PRO A 218 -5.22 -21.91 -22.59
N ALA A 219 -6.12 -21.59 -21.65
CA ALA A 219 -6.04 -22.05 -20.26
C ALA A 219 -6.04 -23.59 -20.17
N CYS A 220 -5.22 -24.15 -19.28
CA CYS A 220 -5.09 -25.59 -19.10
C CYS A 220 -5.19 -25.99 -17.62
N LEU A 221 -5.68 -27.20 -17.33
CA LEU A 221 -5.76 -27.70 -15.94
C LEU A 221 -4.39 -27.90 -15.30
N ALA A 222 -3.35 -28.13 -16.11
CA ALA A 222 -1.98 -28.30 -15.63
C ALA A 222 -1.40 -27.00 -15.02
N ASP A 223 -2.01 -25.84 -15.30
CA ASP A 223 -1.68 -24.57 -14.67
C ASP A 223 -2.13 -24.49 -13.20
N GLY A 224 -2.87 -25.48 -12.71
CA GLY A 224 -3.35 -25.53 -11.32
C GLY A 224 -4.32 -24.40 -11.02
N PRO A 225 -5.50 -24.36 -11.66
CA PRO A 225 -6.50 -23.33 -11.38
C PRO A 225 -6.94 -23.42 -9.91
N GLY A 226 -7.16 -22.26 -9.30
CA GLY A 226 -7.57 -22.15 -7.92
C GLY A 226 -8.36 -20.86 -7.66
N CYS A 227 -8.71 -20.66 -6.40
CA CYS A 227 -9.32 -19.43 -5.93
C CYS A 227 -8.58 -18.88 -4.71
N VAL A 228 -8.68 -17.56 -4.50
CA VAL A 228 -8.19 -16.89 -3.30
C VAL A 228 -9.33 -16.11 -2.64
N VAL A 229 -9.31 -16.01 -1.32
CA VAL A 229 -10.20 -15.12 -0.57
C VAL A 229 -9.32 -14.32 0.38
N GLU A 230 -9.56 -13.01 0.45
CA GLU A 230 -8.78 -12.10 1.27
C GLU A 230 -9.69 -11.39 2.28
N ALA A 231 -9.18 -11.17 3.49
CA ALA A 231 -9.90 -10.44 4.53
C ALA A 231 -8.96 -9.62 5.43
N ASP A 232 -9.38 -8.39 5.74
CA ASP A 232 -8.73 -7.57 6.77
C ASP A 232 -9.38 -7.85 8.13
N ILE A 233 -8.66 -8.57 9.00
CA ILE A 233 -9.12 -8.99 10.32
C ILE A 233 -8.60 -7.99 11.37
N LYS A 234 -9.51 -7.37 12.12
CA LYS A 234 -9.17 -6.46 13.23
C LYS A 234 -8.66 -7.20 14.46
N ALA A 235 -7.53 -7.88 14.33
CA ALA A 235 -6.85 -8.61 15.39
C ALA A 235 -5.32 -8.56 15.19
N PRO A 236 -4.54 -8.68 16.28
CA PRO A 236 -3.10 -8.89 16.19
C PRO A 236 -2.77 -10.15 15.41
N ILE A 237 -1.72 -10.10 14.58
CA ILE A 237 -1.34 -11.22 13.71
C ILE A 237 -1.06 -12.52 14.46
N GLN A 238 -0.56 -12.46 15.69
CA GLN A 238 -0.37 -13.66 16.50
C GLN A 238 -1.69 -14.40 16.75
N GLN A 239 -2.78 -13.67 17.04
CA GLN A 239 -4.08 -14.29 17.27
C GLN A 239 -4.65 -14.93 16.01
N VAL A 240 -4.44 -14.29 14.85
CA VAL A 240 -4.85 -14.86 13.55
C VAL A 240 -4.01 -16.09 13.23
N TRP A 241 -2.70 -16.02 13.44
CA TRP A 241 -1.76 -17.12 13.22
C TRP A 241 -2.10 -18.36 14.05
N ASP A 242 -2.37 -18.18 15.35
CA ASP A 242 -2.71 -19.28 16.25
C ASP A 242 -3.99 -20.02 15.79
N LEU A 243 -4.94 -19.31 15.15
CA LEU A 243 -6.15 -19.91 14.60
C LEU A 243 -5.89 -20.63 13.27
N VAL A 244 -5.19 -20.01 12.32
CA VAL A 244 -4.99 -20.60 10.98
C VAL A 244 -3.98 -21.75 10.97
N THR A 245 -3.12 -21.83 11.99
CA THR A 245 -2.17 -22.95 12.16
C THR A 245 -2.70 -24.08 13.04
N ASP A 246 -3.88 -23.92 13.65
CA ASP A 246 -4.59 -25.02 14.28
C ASP A 246 -5.24 -25.90 13.20
N ILE A 247 -4.68 -27.09 13.00
CA ILE A 247 -5.15 -28.08 12.02
C ILE A 247 -6.60 -28.54 12.25
N ASN A 248 -7.20 -28.25 13.42
CA ASN A 248 -8.60 -28.56 13.71
C ASN A 248 -9.55 -27.36 13.55
N PHE A 249 -9.04 -26.14 13.36
CA PHE A 249 -9.87 -24.93 13.28
C PHE A 249 -10.93 -25.03 12.18
N GLY A 250 -10.55 -25.52 10.99
CA GLY A 250 -11.44 -25.66 9.85
C GLY A 250 -12.62 -26.62 10.08
N ALA A 251 -12.50 -27.60 10.99
CA ALA A 251 -13.55 -28.57 11.26
C ALA A 251 -14.79 -27.94 11.92
N GLN A 252 -14.64 -26.77 12.56
CA GLN A 252 -15.76 -26.03 13.14
C GLN A 252 -16.72 -25.46 12.08
N PHE A 253 -16.26 -25.34 10.84
CA PHE A 253 -16.98 -24.68 9.74
C PHE A 253 -17.22 -25.60 8.55
N SER A 254 -16.83 -26.87 8.64
CA SER A 254 -16.96 -27.83 7.54
C SER A 254 -18.02 -28.90 7.85
N PRO A 255 -18.92 -29.20 6.91
CA PRO A 255 -19.81 -30.35 7.03
C PRO A 255 -19.11 -31.69 6.69
N GLU A 256 -17.93 -31.64 6.06
CA GLU A 256 -17.19 -32.82 5.58
C GLU A 256 -15.92 -33.09 6.39
N PHE A 257 -15.11 -32.07 6.64
CA PHE A 257 -13.88 -32.19 7.42
C PHE A 257 -14.21 -32.20 8.92
N VAL A 258 -13.92 -33.33 9.59
CA VAL A 258 -14.33 -33.59 10.98
C VAL A 258 -13.23 -33.22 11.98
N GLY A 259 -11.97 -33.21 11.54
CA GLY A 259 -10.82 -32.86 12.36
C GLY A 259 -9.52 -33.49 11.84
N ALA A 260 -8.40 -33.18 12.49
CA ALA A 260 -7.09 -33.68 12.13
C ALA A 260 -6.24 -34.00 13.35
N ARG A 261 -5.27 -34.90 13.16
CA ARG A 261 -4.25 -35.23 14.15
C ARG A 261 -2.87 -35.17 13.52
N TRP A 262 -1.87 -34.76 14.30
CA TRP A 262 -0.48 -34.87 13.88
C TRP A 262 -0.07 -36.34 13.67
N ALA A 263 0.81 -36.58 12.71
CA ALA A 263 1.39 -37.90 12.51
C ALA A 263 2.33 -38.28 13.66
N ASP A 264 2.66 -39.57 13.78
CA ASP A 264 3.54 -40.07 14.84
C ASP A 264 4.89 -39.34 14.85
N GLY A 265 5.28 -38.80 16.00
CA GLY A 265 6.54 -38.06 16.17
C GLY A 265 6.50 -36.61 15.69
N VAL A 266 5.32 -36.08 15.37
CA VAL A 266 5.11 -34.66 15.00
C VAL A 266 4.34 -33.96 16.12
N ASP A 267 4.93 -32.91 16.68
CA ASP A 267 4.37 -32.21 17.84
C ASP A 267 3.76 -30.83 17.50
N GLY A 268 3.72 -30.46 16.22
CA GLY A 268 3.18 -29.17 15.80
C GLY A 268 3.52 -28.79 14.35
N PRO A 269 3.08 -27.60 13.92
CA PRO A 269 3.28 -27.13 12.56
C PRO A 269 4.73 -26.74 12.33
N ALA A 270 5.35 -27.35 11.33
CA ALA A 270 6.67 -27.03 10.82
C ALA A 270 6.75 -27.41 9.33
N LEU A 271 7.72 -26.86 8.61
CA LEU A 271 7.96 -27.27 7.23
C LEU A 271 8.20 -28.79 7.15
N SER A 272 7.55 -29.45 6.20
CA SER A 272 7.56 -30.92 6.00
C SER A 272 6.88 -31.73 7.10
N ALA A 273 6.30 -31.11 8.13
CA ALA A 273 5.51 -31.82 9.13
C ALA A 273 4.24 -32.40 8.50
N GLN A 274 3.83 -33.57 9.00
CA GLN A 274 2.68 -34.31 8.50
C GLN A 274 1.56 -34.34 9.53
N PHE A 275 0.34 -34.15 9.06
CA PHE A 275 -0.88 -34.44 9.81
C PHE A 275 -1.81 -35.29 8.95
N ILE A 276 -2.82 -35.89 9.56
CA ILE A 276 -3.81 -36.67 8.84
C ILE A 276 -5.21 -36.19 9.23
N GLY A 277 -5.92 -35.71 8.20
CA GLY A 277 -7.26 -35.15 8.29
C GLY A 277 -8.31 -36.23 8.10
N SER A 278 -9.31 -36.24 8.95
CA SER A 278 -10.43 -37.17 8.94
C SER A 278 -11.67 -36.47 8.36
N ASN A 279 -12.29 -37.10 7.38
CA ASN A 279 -13.43 -36.56 6.65
C ASN A 279 -14.60 -37.54 6.67
N LYS A 280 -15.80 -37.01 6.47
CA LYS A 280 -17.06 -37.76 6.37
C LYS A 280 -17.98 -37.15 5.33
N HIS A 281 -18.57 -37.99 4.50
CA HIS A 281 -19.59 -37.58 3.54
C HIS A 281 -20.63 -38.68 3.34
N ASP A 282 -21.91 -38.34 3.24
CA ASP A 282 -23.02 -39.31 3.19
C ASP A 282 -22.89 -40.33 2.05
N ALA A 283 -22.33 -39.91 0.90
CA ALA A 283 -22.14 -40.78 -0.26
C ALA A 283 -20.83 -41.57 -0.26
N ILE A 284 -19.80 -41.13 0.47
CA ILE A 284 -18.42 -41.69 0.38
C ILE A 284 -18.08 -42.48 1.65
N GLY A 285 -18.71 -42.17 2.79
CA GLY A 285 -18.38 -42.73 4.09
C GLY A 285 -17.36 -41.87 4.82
N GLU A 286 -16.54 -42.51 5.66
CA GLU A 286 -15.49 -41.87 6.45
C GLU A 286 -14.13 -42.26 5.91
N TRP A 287 -13.20 -41.30 5.79
CA TRP A 287 -11.85 -41.57 5.31
C TRP A 287 -10.83 -40.58 5.89
N ASP A 288 -9.57 -41.02 5.90
CA ASP A 288 -8.41 -40.23 6.31
C ASP A 288 -7.59 -39.81 5.09
N VAL A 289 -7.07 -38.58 5.12
CA VAL A 289 -6.21 -38.02 4.07
C VAL A 289 -4.89 -37.56 4.70
N PRO A 290 -3.73 -38.08 4.26
CA PRO A 290 -2.46 -37.55 4.69
C PRO A 290 -2.25 -36.15 4.11
N CYS A 291 -1.78 -35.23 4.94
CA CYS A 291 -1.49 -33.85 4.58
C CYS A 291 -0.05 -33.49 4.96
N PHE A 292 0.61 -32.74 4.09
CA PHE A 292 2.03 -32.40 4.21
C PHE A 292 2.20 -30.89 4.19
N ILE A 293 2.76 -30.32 5.25
CA ILE A 293 3.06 -28.89 5.31
C ILE A 293 4.18 -28.59 4.33
N ASN A 294 3.87 -27.85 3.26
CA ASN A 294 4.80 -27.48 2.20
C ASN A 294 5.16 -25.99 2.22
N ARG A 295 4.46 -25.18 3.03
CA ARG A 295 4.72 -23.76 3.25
C ARG A 295 4.62 -23.44 4.72
N TYR A 296 5.70 -22.86 5.25
CA TYR A 296 5.77 -22.51 6.67
C TYR A 296 6.81 -21.41 6.90
N GLU A 297 6.31 -20.20 7.12
CA GLU A 297 7.09 -19.10 7.66
C GLU A 297 6.29 -18.47 8.79
N ASN A 298 6.85 -18.50 10.00
CA ASN A 298 6.14 -18.10 11.21
C ASN A 298 5.59 -16.66 11.10
N LEU A 299 4.28 -16.50 11.28
CA LEU A 299 3.55 -15.23 11.15
C LEU A 299 3.56 -14.63 9.73
N VAL A 300 3.78 -15.45 8.70
CA VAL A 300 3.84 -15.04 7.29
C VAL A 300 3.04 -15.99 6.41
N GLU A 301 3.29 -17.30 6.44
CA GLU A 301 2.55 -18.25 5.62
C GLU A 301 2.41 -19.64 6.28
N PHE A 302 1.25 -20.26 6.06
CA PHE A 302 0.97 -21.64 6.45
C PHE A 302 0.18 -22.34 5.36
N GLY A 303 0.75 -23.41 4.79
CA GLY A 303 0.11 -24.14 3.72
C GLY A 303 0.47 -25.62 3.70
N TRP A 304 -0.42 -26.41 3.12
CA TRP A 304 -0.26 -27.85 3.01
C TRP A 304 -0.82 -28.38 1.69
N VAL A 305 -0.35 -29.57 1.35
CA VAL A 305 -0.87 -30.37 0.25
C VAL A 305 -1.48 -31.67 0.75
N THR A 306 -2.41 -32.24 -0.01
CA THR A 306 -3.14 -33.45 0.38
C THR A 306 -2.76 -34.66 -0.49
N SER A 307 -2.91 -35.85 0.10
CA SER A 307 -2.77 -37.18 -0.51
C SER A 307 -1.34 -37.58 -0.86
N ASP A 308 -0.62 -36.76 -1.62
CA ASP A 308 0.74 -37.01 -2.09
C ASP A 308 1.51 -35.68 -2.13
N ALA A 309 2.74 -35.66 -1.62
CA ALA A 309 3.53 -34.45 -1.52
C ALA A 309 4.06 -33.95 -2.88
N ASP A 310 4.29 -34.86 -3.82
CA ASP A 310 4.87 -34.60 -5.14
C ASP A 310 3.78 -34.44 -6.22
N ASN A 311 2.62 -35.08 -6.05
CA ASN A 311 1.48 -35.00 -6.96
C ASN A 311 0.15 -34.80 -6.20
N PRO A 312 -0.06 -33.62 -5.62
CA PRO A 312 -1.10 -33.41 -4.63
C PRO A 312 -2.51 -33.36 -5.22
N GLY A 313 -3.49 -33.86 -4.46
CA GLY A 313 -4.90 -33.79 -4.83
C GLY A 313 -5.50 -32.38 -4.66
N ALA A 314 -5.03 -31.65 -3.64
CA ALA A 314 -5.39 -30.27 -3.38
C ALA A 314 -4.23 -29.55 -2.68
N ARG A 315 -4.22 -28.22 -2.78
CA ARG A 315 -3.26 -27.33 -2.11
C ARG A 315 -4.02 -26.24 -1.38
N TRP A 316 -3.61 -25.96 -0.15
CA TRP A 316 -4.19 -24.95 0.72
C TRP A 316 -3.10 -24.04 1.23
N CYS A 317 -3.39 -22.74 1.34
CA CYS A 317 -2.44 -21.75 1.84
C CYS A 317 -3.16 -20.60 2.52
N PHE A 318 -2.62 -20.15 3.64
CA PHE A 318 -2.91 -18.90 4.31
C PHE A 318 -1.67 -18.02 4.27
N GLU A 319 -1.82 -16.76 3.84
CA GLU A 319 -0.75 -15.77 3.83
C GLU A 319 -1.16 -14.60 4.73
N LEU A 320 -0.25 -14.12 5.57
CA LEU A 320 -0.56 -13.10 6.58
C LEU A 320 0.33 -11.88 6.42
N ALA A 321 -0.27 -10.70 6.46
CA ALA A 321 0.45 -9.44 6.46
C ALA A 321 -0.03 -8.51 7.58
N ARG A 322 0.92 -7.86 8.26
CA ARG A 322 0.61 -6.80 9.23
C ARG A 322 0.15 -5.55 8.48
N ILE A 323 -1.04 -5.07 8.77
CA ILE A 323 -1.56 -3.79 8.28
C ILE A 323 -1.82 -2.84 9.46
N ALA A 324 -2.17 -1.58 9.20
CA ALA A 324 -2.32 -0.59 10.26
C ALA A 324 -3.46 -0.98 11.24
N GLY A 325 -3.09 -1.50 12.42
CA GLY A 325 -4.03 -1.88 13.48
C GLY A 325 -4.80 -3.19 13.24
N ALA A 326 -4.41 -3.98 12.24
CA ALA A 326 -5.10 -5.21 11.84
C ALA A 326 -4.13 -6.20 11.15
N THR A 327 -4.66 -7.35 10.73
CA THR A 327 -3.95 -8.38 9.97
C THR A 327 -4.72 -8.63 8.68
N ARG A 328 -4.04 -8.61 7.54
CA ARG A 328 -4.57 -9.15 6.29
C ARG A 328 -4.30 -10.64 6.25
N LEU A 329 -5.32 -11.42 5.96
CA LEU A 329 -5.30 -12.86 5.70
C LEU A 329 -5.76 -13.11 4.25
#